data_AF-A0A382WJA3-F1
#
_entry.id   AF-A0A382WJA3-F1
#
_cell.length_a   1.000
_cell.length_b   1.000
_cell.length_c   1.000
_cell.angle_alpha   90.00
_cell.angle_beta   90.00
_cell.angle_gamma   90.00
#
_symmetry.space_group_name_H-M   'P 1'
#
loop_
_entity.id
_entity.type
_entity.pdbx_description
1 polymer ?
#
loop_
_entity_poly.entity_id
_entity_poly.type
_entity_poly.pdbx_seq_one_letter_code
_entity_poly.pdbx_strand_id
1 'polypeptide(L)'
;MSAICYRCKKDYKQRWRLGRHLKRKKLCQILNGQHKRTQMNTNEHKRTQMNINEHKILNQCLYCKKGFANNSSLKRHIKSYCKVKKGKEKEIKKEEEKKNLELELAKKQIEILELQTKVASGNTNCNNTNTNNTVNNTVNVTVNDYGKENINYLENNKYKKLITQILGNGMLGLQQYIKYKYCNPQQPEN
;
A
#
# COMPACT_ATOMS: atom_id res chain seq x y z
N MET A 1 10.06 48.34 30.76
CA MET A 1 11.17 48.27 31.74
C MET A 1 11.51 46.82 32.03
N SER A 2 12.67 46.38 31.54
CA SER A 2 13.29 45.09 31.89
C SER A 2 13.73 45.11 33.36
N ALA A 3 13.50 44.02 34.08
CA ALA A 3 13.84 43.91 35.50
C ALA A 3 15.06 43.00 35.65
N ILE A 4 16.16 43.53 36.17
CA ILE A 4 17.44 42.81 36.28
C ILE A 4 17.60 42.25 37.70
N CYS A 5 18.05 41.00 37.82
CA CYS A 5 18.41 40.45 39.13
C CYS A 5 19.74 41.03 39.62
N TYR A 6 19.76 41.63 40.81
CA TYR A 6 20.99 42.18 41.38
C TYR A 6 22.04 41.11 41.74
N ARG A 7 21.61 39.87 42.03
CA ARG A 7 22.50 38.76 42.45
C ARG A 7 23.19 38.05 41.29
N CYS A 8 22.49 37.85 40.17
CA CYS A 8 23.02 37.11 39.02
C CYS A 8 23.02 37.89 37.70
N LYS A 9 22.68 39.19 37.73
CA LYS A 9 22.59 40.11 36.59
C LYS A 9 21.71 39.64 35.42
N LYS A 10 20.89 38.61 35.64
CA LYS A 10 19.96 38.08 34.65
C LYS A 10 18.81 39.05 34.38
N ASP A 11 18.52 39.28 33.11
CA ASP A 11 17.40 40.08 32.66
C ASP A 11 16.08 39.30 32.72
N TYR A 12 15.01 39.98 33.09
CA TYR A 12 13.65 39.45 33.05
C TYR A 12 12.73 40.43 32.33
N LYS A 13 11.99 39.90 31.36
CA LYS A 13 10.99 40.67 30.59
C LYS A 13 9.84 41.24 31.45
N GLN A 14 9.54 40.64 32.61
CA GLN A 14 8.48 41.10 33.52
C GLN A 14 8.91 41.07 35.00
N ARG A 15 8.49 42.08 35.78
CA ARG A 15 8.83 42.24 37.21
C ARG A 15 8.37 41.06 38.08
N TRP A 16 7.21 40.45 37.78
CA TRP A 16 6.73 39.26 38.49
C TRP A 16 7.63 38.03 38.29
N ARG A 17 8.31 37.92 37.14
CA ARG A 17 9.27 36.84 36.89
C ARG A 17 10.52 37.03 37.73
N LEU A 18 11.00 38.26 37.85
CA LEU A 18 12.08 38.61 38.78
C LEU A 18 11.67 38.32 40.22
N GLY A 19 10.46 38.71 40.62
CA GLY A 19 9.92 38.41 41.96
C GLY A 19 9.89 36.90 42.26
N ARG A 20 9.42 36.07 41.31
CA ARG A 20 9.45 34.61 41.45
C ARG A 20 10.87 34.06 41.49
N HIS A 21 11.79 34.64 40.73
CA HIS A 21 13.19 34.24 40.72
C HIS A 21 13.88 34.50 42.08
N LEU A 22 13.64 35.66 42.68
CA LEU A 22 14.22 36.05 43.98
C LEU A 22 13.62 35.25 45.15
N LYS A 23 12.35 34.81 45.04
CA LYS A 23 11.64 34.00 46.04
C LYS A 23 11.97 32.50 45.99
N ARG A 24 12.89 32.04 45.11
CA ARG A 24 13.28 30.62 45.07
C ARG A 24 14.07 30.25 46.34
N LYS A 25 13.82 29.05 46.88
CA LYS A 25 14.52 28.51 48.07
C LYS A 25 16.05 28.51 47.95
N LYS A 26 16.60 28.37 46.74
CA LYS A 26 18.04 28.45 46.47
C LYS A 26 18.38 29.80 45.83
N LEU A 27 19.33 30.51 46.45
CA LEU A 27 19.86 31.79 45.97
C LEU A 27 20.52 31.61 44.60
N CYS A 28 20.36 32.58 43.70
CA CYS A 28 21.14 32.64 42.48
C CYS A 28 22.54 33.20 42.80
N GLN A 29 23.59 32.47 42.40
CA GLN A 29 24.99 32.83 42.61
C GLN A 29 25.72 32.93 41.25
N ILE A 30 26.69 33.84 41.16
CA ILE A 30 27.67 33.90 40.07
C ILE A 30 28.94 33.23 40.61
N LEU A 31 29.35 32.11 40.03
CA LEU A 31 30.69 31.54 40.24
C LEU A 31 31.30 31.33 38.86
N ASN A 32 32.41 32.02 38.61
CA ASN A 32 33.26 31.89 37.41
C ASN A 32 32.55 32.15 36.07
N GLY A 33 31.84 33.28 35.96
CA GLY A 33 31.35 33.79 34.67
C GLY A 33 30.28 32.95 33.96
N GLN A 34 29.85 31.83 34.54
CA GLN A 34 28.86 30.94 33.95
C GLN A 34 27.62 30.84 34.84
N HIS A 35 26.47 31.19 34.29
CA HIS A 35 25.17 31.03 34.95
C HIS A 35 24.80 29.53 35.01
N LYS A 36 25.41 28.76 35.94
CA LYS A 36 24.93 27.41 36.23
C LYS A 36 23.57 27.52 36.89
N ARG A 37 22.51 27.01 36.23
CA ARG A 37 21.38 26.45 36.97
C ARG A 37 21.98 25.29 37.77
N THR A 38 22.16 25.45 39.08
CA THR A 38 22.28 24.27 39.94
C THR A 38 21.03 23.45 39.67
N GLN A 39 21.22 22.22 39.16
CA GLN A 39 20.12 21.31 38.91
C GLN A 39 19.29 21.27 40.18
N MET A 40 18.03 21.71 40.08
CA MET A 40 17.09 21.42 41.14
C MET A 40 16.99 19.90 41.16
N ASN A 41 17.51 19.30 42.22
CA ASN A 41 16.94 18.05 42.70
C ASN A 41 15.46 18.39 42.99
N THR A 42 14.58 18.10 42.05
CA THR A 42 13.14 18.36 42.14
C THR A 42 12.50 17.33 43.05
N ASN A 43 12.95 17.26 44.31
CA ASN A 43 12.26 16.49 45.35
C ASN A 43 11.09 17.29 45.96
N GLU A 44 10.80 18.50 45.45
CA GLU A 44 9.65 19.30 45.83
C GLU A 44 8.73 19.65 44.64
N HIS A 45 8.43 18.66 43.81
CA HIS A 45 7.13 18.61 43.17
C HIS A 45 6.18 17.77 44.04
N LYS A 46 5.82 18.28 45.22
CA LYS A 46 4.52 17.95 45.82
C LYS A 46 3.44 18.64 44.98
N ARG A 47 3.23 18.14 43.77
CA ARG A 47 2.04 18.43 42.98
C ARG A 47 1.21 17.15 42.99
N THR A 48 0.33 17.12 43.98
CA THR A 48 -0.89 16.33 43.99
C THR A 48 -0.68 14.80 43.95
N GLN A 49 -0.28 14.24 45.09
CA GLN A 49 -0.80 12.93 45.50
C GLN A 49 -2.26 13.11 45.96
N MET A 50 -3.16 13.57 45.07
CA MET A 50 -4.59 13.40 45.32
C MET A 50 -5.02 12.13 44.59
N ASN A 51 -5.42 11.18 45.42
CA ASN A 51 -6.43 10.18 45.16
C ASN A 51 -6.32 9.37 43.86
N ILE A 52 -5.88 8.13 44.03
CA ILE A 52 -5.59 7.13 43.00
C ILE A 52 -6.86 6.64 42.26
N ASN A 53 -8.04 7.20 42.56
CA ASN A 53 -9.32 6.71 42.05
C ASN A 53 -10.10 7.68 41.13
N GLU A 54 -9.75 8.98 41.06
CA GLU A 54 -10.56 9.96 40.30
C GLU A 54 -9.91 10.51 39.02
N HIS A 55 -8.65 10.18 38.72
CA HIS A 55 -8.00 10.58 37.46
C HIS A 55 -8.49 9.81 36.20
N LYS A 56 -9.67 9.22 36.27
CA LYS A 56 -10.07 8.07 35.44
C LYS A 56 -10.31 8.38 33.96
N ILE A 57 -10.29 9.63 33.48
CA ILE A 57 -10.68 9.91 32.08
C ILE A 57 -9.78 10.91 31.32
N LEU A 58 -9.14 11.89 31.96
CA LEU A 58 -8.65 13.07 31.24
C LEU A 58 -7.43 12.87 30.32
N ASN A 59 -6.62 11.82 30.52
CA ASN A 59 -5.43 11.59 29.69
C ASN A 59 -5.25 10.12 29.30
N GLN A 60 -6.34 9.47 28.88
CA GLN A 60 -6.31 8.10 28.41
C GLN A 60 -6.18 8.03 26.89
N CYS A 61 -5.38 7.09 26.38
CA CYS A 61 -5.31 6.81 24.96
C CYS A 61 -6.60 6.17 24.45
N LEU A 62 -7.25 6.79 23.46
CA LEU A 62 -8.49 6.27 22.87
C LEU A 62 -8.33 4.87 22.25
N TYR A 63 -7.12 4.56 21.75
CA TYR A 63 -6.82 3.33 21.03
C TYR A 63 -6.43 2.17 21.95
N CYS A 64 -5.47 2.37 22.86
CA CYS A 64 -4.94 1.30 23.72
C CYS A 64 -5.31 1.44 25.19
N LYS A 65 -6.14 2.43 25.55
CA LYS A 65 -6.66 2.68 26.90
C LYS A 65 -5.59 2.88 27.99
N LYS A 66 -4.31 3.09 27.63
CA LYS A 66 -3.25 3.48 28.58
C LYS A 66 -3.49 4.90 29.11
N GLY A 67 -3.39 5.07 30.41
CA GLY A 67 -3.44 6.37 31.09
C GLY A 67 -2.07 7.06 31.15
N PHE A 68 -2.05 8.39 31.11
CA PHE A 68 -0.83 9.20 31.16
C PHE A 68 -0.94 10.31 32.20
N ALA A 69 0.17 10.64 32.85
CA ALA A 69 0.23 11.69 33.86
C ALA A 69 -0.04 13.11 33.30
N ASN A 70 0.15 13.32 32.00
CA ASN A 70 -0.14 14.61 31.36
C ASN A 70 -0.45 14.45 29.86
N ASN A 71 -1.10 15.48 29.30
CA ASN A 71 -1.53 15.52 27.90
C ASN A 71 -0.35 15.44 26.92
N SER A 72 0.80 16.05 27.24
CA SER A 72 1.99 15.99 26.37
C SER A 72 2.48 14.55 26.17
N SER A 73 2.48 13.75 27.24
CA SER A 73 2.85 12.33 27.18
C SER A 73 1.83 11.51 26.41
N LEU A 74 0.53 11.79 26.59
CA LEU A 74 -0.54 11.19 25.81
C LEU A 74 -0.41 11.50 24.32
N LYS A 75 -0.25 12.77 23.94
CA LYS A 75 -0.08 13.19 22.55
C LYS A 75 1.12 12.50 21.90
N ARG A 76 2.25 12.49 22.60
CA ARG A 76 3.46 11.81 22.14
C ARG A 76 3.23 10.30 21.97
N HIS A 77 2.51 9.68 22.90
CA HIS A 77 2.13 8.28 22.80
C HIS A 77 1.26 7.99 21.57
N ILE A 78 0.17 8.75 21.37
CA ILE A 78 -0.75 8.57 20.23
C ILE A 78 0.01 8.74 18.91
N LYS A 79 0.92 9.72 18.83
CA LYS A 79 1.67 10.01 17.60
C LYS A 79 2.72 8.95 17.27
N SER A 80 3.50 8.50 18.26
CA SER A 80 4.74 7.76 17.96
C SER A 80 4.79 6.34 18.52
N TYR A 81 4.05 6.04 19.59
CA TYR A 81 4.27 4.82 20.39
C TYR A 81 3.04 3.92 20.51
N CYS A 82 1.85 4.38 20.12
CA CYS A 82 0.63 3.58 20.22
C CYS A 82 0.63 2.45 19.17
N LYS A 83 0.94 1.23 19.61
CA LYS A 83 0.94 0.03 18.75
C LYS A 83 -0.44 -0.26 18.15
N VAL A 84 -1.51 -0.09 18.93
CA VAL A 84 -2.89 -0.34 18.48
C VAL A 84 -3.28 0.63 17.36
N LYS A 85 -2.95 1.92 17.49
CA LYS A 85 -3.19 2.90 16.43
C LYS A 85 -2.43 2.55 15.15
N LYS A 86 -1.14 2.24 15.27
CA LYS A 86 -0.31 1.83 14.13
C LYS A 86 -0.82 0.55 13.46
N GLY A 87 -1.40 -0.38 14.22
CA GLY A 87 -2.05 -1.57 13.67
C GLY A 87 -3.25 -1.20 12.80
N LYS A 88 -4.19 -0.42 13.35
CA LYS A 88 -5.38 0.05 12.62
C LYS A 88 -5.04 0.85 11.37
N GLU A 89 -4.04 1.74 11.43
CA GLU A 89 -3.59 2.49 10.24
C GLU A 89 -3.04 1.58 9.14
N LYS A 90 -2.40 0.46 9.49
CA LYS A 90 -1.95 -0.54 8.51
C LYS A 90 -3.11 -1.33 7.92
N GLU A 91 -4.10 -1.68 8.73
CA GLU A 91 -5.31 -2.39 8.28
C GLU A 91 -6.12 -1.53 7.30
N ILE A 92 -6.33 -0.24 7.63
CA ILE A 92 -7.02 0.71 6.74
C ILE A 92 -6.29 0.82 5.40
N LYS A 93 -4.96 0.97 5.41
CA LYS A 93 -4.18 1.05 4.17
C LYS A 93 -4.29 -0.22 3.31
N LYS A 94 -4.25 -1.39 3.94
CA LYS A 94 -4.44 -2.67 3.22
C LYS A 94 -5.84 -2.78 2.63
N GLU A 95 -6.86 -2.30 3.34
CA GLU A 95 -8.23 -2.30 2.84
C GLU A 95 -8.42 -1.31 1.68
N GLU A 96 -7.81 -0.12 1.75
CA GLU A 96 -7.78 0.85 0.66
C GLU A 96 -7.07 0.31 -0.58
N GLU A 97 -5.90 -0.34 -0.40
CA GLU A 97 -5.19 -1.00 -1.50
C GLU A 97 -6.06 -2.08 -2.15
N LYS A 98 -6.71 -2.93 -1.34
CA LYS A 98 -7.61 -3.98 -1.85
C LYS A 98 -8.77 -3.39 -2.65
N LYS A 99 -9.41 -2.33 -2.15
CA LYS A 99 -10.51 -1.64 -2.86
C LYS A 99 -10.04 -1.02 -4.18
N ASN A 100 -8.84 -0.45 -4.22
CA ASN A 100 -8.27 0.08 -5.45
C ASN A 100 -7.99 -1.04 -6.47
N LEU A 101 -7.47 -2.18 -6.04
CA LEU A 101 -7.28 -3.36 -6.89
C LEU A 101 -8.61 -3.89 -7.46
N GLU A 102 -9.64 -4.02 -6.61
CA GLU A 102 -10.99 -4.42 -7.07
C GLU A 102 -11.59 -3.43 -8.07
N LEU A 103 -11.40 -2.12 -7.85
CA LEU A 103 -11.85 -1.08 -8.77
C LEU A 103 -11.15 -1.16 -10.13
N GLU A 104 -9.83 -1.38 -10.15
CA GLU A 104 -9.06 -1.54 -11.38
C GLU A 104 -9.47 -2.81 -12.16
N LEU A 105 -9.74 -3.92 -11.45
CA LEU A 105 -10.27 -5.13 -12.08
C LEU A 105 -11.65 -4.90 -12.69
N ALA A 106 -12.55 -4.21 -11.99
CA ALA A 106 -13.88 -3.90 -12.48
C ALA A 106 -13.83 -3.03 -13.76
N LYS A 107 -12.94 -2.03 -13.82
CA LYS A 107 -12.73 -1.21 -15.03
C LYS A 107 -12.28 -2.05 -16.22
N LYS A 108 -11.31 -2.95 -16.03
CA LYS A 108 -10.85 -3.85 -17.09
C LYS A 108 -11.95 -4.80 -17.58
N GLN A 109 -12.79 -5.28 -16.67
CA GLN A 109 -13.93 -6.13 -17.03
C GLN A 109 -14.94 -5.38 -17.92
N ILE A 110 -15.23 -4.11 -17.60
CA ILE A 110 -16.11 -3.25 -18.40
C ILE A 110 -15.51 -3.02 -19.80
N GLU A 111 -14.22 -2.71 -19.89
CA GLU A 111 -13.53 -2.49 -21.17
C GLU A 111 -13.58 -3.74 -22.07
N ILE A 112 -13.41 -4.94 -21.51
CA ILE A 112 -13.55 -6.21 -22.24
C ILE A 112 -14.98 -6.38 -22.79
N LEU A 113 -15.99 -6.09 -21.96
CA LEU A 113 -17.39 -6.17 -22.39
C LEU A 113 -17.69 -5.18 -23.53
N GLU A 114 -17.18 -3.96 -23.47
CA GLU A 114 -17.31 -2.96 -24.54
C GLU A 114 -16.62 -3.38 -25.84
N LEU A 115 -15.49 -4.08 -25.76
CA LEU A 115 -14.83 -4.63 -26.94
C LEU A 115 -15.65 -5.77 -27.54
N GLN A 116 -16.18 -6.68 -26.71
CA GLN A 116 -17.00 -7.80 -27.17
C GLN A 116 -18.27 -7.34 -27.91
N THR A 117 -18.93 -6.27 -27.46
CA THR A 117 -20.12 -5.73 -28.13
C THR A 117 -19.80 -5.13 -29.50
N LYS A 118 -18.62 -4.50 -29.68
CA LYS A 118 -18.15 -4.00 -30.98
C LYS A 118 -17.90 -5.13 -31.97
N VAL A 119 -17.33 -6.26 -31.53
CA VAL A 119 -17.08 -7.42 -32.40
C VAL A 119 -18.41 -8.10 -32.79
N ALA A 120 -19.38 -8.19 -31.89
CA ALA A 120 -20.69 -8.78 -32.17
C ALA A 120 -21.53 -7.97 -33.18
N SER A 121 -21.30 -6.65 -33.30
CA SER A 121 -22.02 -5.79 -34.25
C SER A 121 -21.37 -5.71 -35.63
N GLY A 122 -20.16 -6.27 -35.80
CA GLY A 122 -19.43 -6.33 -37.06
C GLY A 122 -19.76 -7.56 -37.89
N ASN A 123 -21.03 -7.79 -38.22
CA ASN A 123 -21.35 -8.77 -39.26
C ASN A 123 -21.00 -8.12 -40.61
N THR A 124 -19.80 -8.40 -41.14
CA THR A 124 -19.43 -8.01 -42.51
C THR A 124 -20.35 -8.71 -43.49
N ASN A 125 -21.44 -8.03 -43.86
CA ASN A 125 -22.18 -8.35 -45.06
C ASN A 125 -21.27 -8.01 -46.26
N CYS A 126 -20.51 -9.00 -46.72
CA CYS A 126 -19.80 -8.91 -47.98
C CYS A 126 -20.84 -8.89 -49.11
N ASN A 127 -21.25 -7.69 -49.52
CA ASN A 127 -21.99 -7.49 -50.76
C ASN A 127 -21.08 -7.88 -51.93
N ASN A 128 -21.27 -9.08 -52.45
CA ASN A 128 -20.62 -9.54 -53.68
C ASN A 128 -21.22 -8.77 -54.86
N THR A 129 -20.44 -7.91 -55.50
CA THR A 129 -20.83 -7.25 -56.74
C THR A 129 -20.89 -8.30 -57.84
N ASN A 130 -22.12 -8.57 -58.31
CA ASN A 130 -22.42 -9.50 -59.39
C ASN A 130 -21.77 -9.03 -60.71
N THR A 131 -20.82 -9.81 -61.23
CA THR A 131 -20.42 -9.77 -62.65
C THR A 131 -20.57 -11.15 -63.26
N ASN A 132 -21.76 -11.35 -63.83
CA ASN A 132 -22.16 -12.26 -64.91
C ASN A 132 -21.08 -13.22 -65.46
N ASN A 133 -21.03 -14.44 -64.93
CA ASN A 133 -20.99 -15.64 -65.77
C ASN A 133 -21.42 -16.86 -64.94
N THR A 134 -22.63 -17.34 -65.22
CA THR A 134 -23.29 -18.43 -64.50
C THR A 134 -22.70 -19.78 -64.94
N VAL A 135 -21.69 -20.25 -64.22
CA VAL A 135 -21.52 -21.67 -63.93
C VAL A 135 -21.68 -21.80 -62.42
N ASN A 136 -22.83 -22.32 -61.98
CA ASN A 136 -23.18 -22.48 -60.57
C ASN A 136 -22.27 -23.54 -59.93
N ASN A 137 -21.05 -23.17 -59.55
CA ASN A 137 -20.27 -23.97 -58.64
C ASN A 137 -20.48 -23.45 -57.23
N THR A 138 -21.43 -24.03 -56.51
CA THR A 138 -21.65 -23.76 -55.10
C THR A 138 -20.46 -24.30 -54.32
N VAL A 139 -19.49 -23.44 -54.01
CA VAL A 139 -18.31 -23.82 -53.21
C VAL A 139 -18.70 -23.85 -51.73
N ASN A 140 -19.00 -25.04 -51.20
CA ASN A 140 -19.18 -25.24 -49.77
C ASN A 140 -17.81 -25.16 -49.07
N VAL A 141 -17.46 -24.00 -48.53
CA VAL A 141 -16.27 -23.83 -47.68
C VAL A 141 -16.65 -24.27 -46.26
N THR A 142 -16.09 -25.38 -45.81
CA THR A 142 -16.18 -25.82 -44.41
C THR A 142 -15.00 -25.23 -43.64
N VAL A 143 -15.28 -24.26 -42.77
CA VAL A 143 -14.26 -23.69 -41.86
C VAL A 143 -14.27 -24.53 -40.59
N ASN A 144 -13.18 -25.26 -40.33
CA ASN A 144 -13.04 -26.02 -39.10
C ASN A 144 -12.59 -25.10 -37.95
N ASP A 145 -13.21 -25.27 -36.78
CA ASP A 145 -12.71 -24.64 -35.55
C ASP A 145 -11.32 -25.19 -35.21
N TYR A 146 -10.46 -24.34 -34.66
CA TYR A 146 -9.15 -24.75 -34.13
C TYR A 146 -9.32 -25.85 -33.08
N GLY A 147 -8.50 -26.91 -33.17
CA GLY A 147 -8.52 -28.06 -32.28
C GLY A 147 -9.43 -29.22 -32.71
N LYS A 148 -10.24 -29.03 -33.78
CA LYS A 148 -11.11 -30.08 -34.36
C LYS A 148 -10.56 -30.65 -35.67
N GLU A 149 -9.29 -30.43 -35.97
CA GLU A 149 -8.66 -30.88 -37.20
C GLU A 149 -8.62 -32.42 -37.25
N ASN A 150 -9.02 -32.99 -38.39
CA ASN A 150 -8.92 -34.43 -38.60
C ASN A 150 -7.45 -34.82 -38.84
N ILE A 151 -6.78 -35.35 -37.82
CA ILE A 151 -5.38 -35.80 -37.87
C ILE A 151 -5.21 -37.29 -38.22
N ASN A 152 -6.28 -37.97 -38.65
CA ASN A 152 -6.22 -39.42 -38.88
C ASN A 152 -5.38 -39.82 -40.09
N TYR A 153 -5.14 -38.90 -41.03
CA TYR A 153 -4.26 -39.12 -42.18
C TYR A 153 -2.77 -39.18 -41.81
N LEU A 154 -2.39 -38.78 -40.59
CA LEU A 154 -1.02 -38.89 -40.13
C LEU A 154 -0.69 -40.35 -39.78
N GLU A 155 0.02 -41.03 -40.67
CA GLU A 155 0.42 -42.44 -40.50
C GLU A 155 1.41 -42.62 -39.33
N ASN A 156 2.26 -41.64 -39.11
CA ASN A 156 3.29 -41.72 -38.07
C ASN A 156 2.73 -41.32 -36.69
N ASN A 157 2.68 -42.32 -35.79
CA ASN A 157 2.15 -42.17 -34.44
C ASN A 157 2.88 -41.12 -33.59
N LYS A 158 4.19 -40.89 -33.83
CA LYS A 158 4.96 -39.86 -33.11
C LYS A 158 4.44 -38.45 -33.43
N TYR A 159 4.25 -38.15 -34.72
CA TYR A 159 3.74 -36.85 -35.15
C TYR A 159 2.26 -36.67 -34.82
N LYS A 160 1.47 -37.76 -34.89
CA LYS A 160 0.06 -37.74 -34.46
C LYS A 160 -0.08 -37.32 -33.00
N LYS A 161 0.73 -37.88 -32.10
CA LYS A 161 0.75 -37.50 -30.67
C LYS A 161 1.17 -36.05 -30.45
N LEU A 162 2.24 -35.61 -31.12
CA LEU A 162 2.73 -34.22 -31.00
C LEU A 162 1.67 -33.21 -31.47
N ILE A 163 1.06 -33.45 -32.64
CA ILE A 163 0.03 -32.56 -33.18
C ILE A 163 -1.22 -32.57 -32.29
N THR A 164 -1.63 -33.74 -31.77
CA THR A 164 -2.75 -33.82 -30.80
C THR A 164 -2.48 -32.96 -29.56
N GLN A 165 -1.24 -32.96 -29.06
CA GLN A 165 -0.85 -32.14 -27.90
C GLN A 165 -0.85 -30.65 -28.22
N ILE A 166 -0.43 -30.25 -29.43
CA ILE A 166 -0.45 -28.84 -29.86
C ILE A 166 -1.89 -28.36 -30.04
N LEU A 167 -2.73 -29.15 -30.71
CA LEU A 167 -4.15 -28.83 -30.94
C LEU A 167 -4.93 -28.80 -29.61
N GLY A 168 -4.61 -29.69 -28.66
CA GLY A 168 -5.27 -29.75 -27.35
C GLY A 168 -4.82 -28.69 -26.35
N ASN A 169 -3.53 -28.34 -26.33
CA ASN A 169 -2.98 -27.34 -25.40
C ASN A 169 -2.88 -25.93 -25.99
N GLY A 170 -3.29 -25.75 -27.25
CA GLY A 170 -3.21 -24.48 -27.95
C GLY A 170 -1.78 -23.95 -28.08
N MET A 171 -1.65 -22.62 -28.05
CA MET A 171 -0.38 -21.89 -28.11
C MET A 171 0.62 -22.34 -27.03
N LEU A 172 0.12 -22.79 -25.88
CA LEU A 172 0.95 -23.25 -24.76
C LEU A 172 1.73 -24.53 -25.12
N GLY A 173 1.12 -25.44 -25.89
CA GLY A 173 1.79 -26.65 -26.37
C GLY A 173 2.97 -26.33 -27.29
N LEU A 174 2.82 -25.34 -28.16
CA LEU A 174 3.90 -24.88 -29.03
C LEU A 174 5.04 -24.22 -28.24
N GLN A 175 4.72 -23.39 -27.25
CA GLN A 175 5.70 -22.77 -26.36
C GLN A 175 6.50 -23.82 -25.58
N GLN A 176 5.83 -24.88 -25.09
CA GLN A 176 6.49 -25.98 -24.39
C GLN A 176 7.45 -26.75 -25.31
N TYR A 177 7.06 -27.03 -26.55
CA TYR A 177 7.95 -27.67 -27.52
C TYR A 177 9.18 -26.80 -27.83
N ILE A 178 8.98 -25.50 -28.08
CA ILE A 178 10.09 -24.57 -28.33
C ILE A 178 11.05 -24.55 -27.14
N LYS A 179 10.52 -24.49 -25.91
CA LYS A 179 11.33 -24.51 -24.69
C LYS A 179 12.11 -25.83 -24.54
N TYR A 180 11.46 -26.96 -24.82
CA TYR A 180 12.10 -28.28 -24.75
C TYR A 180 13.18 -28.49 -25.80
N LYS A 181 13.02 -27.95 -27.02
CA LYS A 181 13.98 -28.14 -28.10
C LYS A 181 15.12 -27.12 -28.06
N TYR A 182 14.80 -25.83 -27.88
CA TYR A 182 15.75 -24.73 -28.05
C TYR A 182 16.23 -24.10 -26.75
N CYS A 183 15.51 -24.31 -25.64
CA CYS A 183 15.84 -23.74 -24.33
C CYS A 183 16.11 -24.83 -23.28
N ASN A 184 16.61 -25.99 -23.72
CA ASN A 184 16.89 -27.11 -22.83
C ASN A 184 18.24 -26.94 -22.13
N PRO A 185 18.29 -26.81 -20.79
CA PRO A 185 19.54 -26.66 -20.07
C PRO A 185 20.45 -27.90 -20.12
N GLN A 186 19.91 -29.08 -20.46
CA GLN A 186 20.68 -30.32 -20.54
C GLN A 186 21.30 -30.57 -21.92
N GLN A 187 20.76 -29.96 -22.96
CA GLN A 187 21.28 -30.02 -24.33
C GLN A 187 21.10 -28.65 -24.98
N PRO A 188 21.96 -27.66 -24.63
CA PRO A 188 21.92 -26.35 -25.24
C PRO A 188 22.35 -26.46 -26.70
N GLU A 189 21.44 -26.18 -27.63
CA GLU A 189 21.74 -26.04 -29.06
C GLU A 189 22.13 -24.58 -29.43
N ASN A 190 22.48 -23.76 -28.43
CA ASN A 190 23.04 -22.41 -28.57
C ASN A 190 24.09 -22.14 -27.48
#